data_AF-A0A6M2EA69-F1
#
_entry.id   AF-A0A6M2EA69-F1
#
_cell.length_a   1.000
_cell.length_b   1.000
_cell.length_c   1.000
_cell.angle_alpha   90.00
_cell.angle_beta   90.00
_cell.angle_gamma   90.00
#
_symmetry.space_group_name_H-M   'P 1'
#
loop_
_entity.id
_entity.type
_entity.pdbx_description
1 polymer ?
#
loop_
_entity_poly.entity_id
_entity_poly.type
_entity_poly.pdbx_seq_one_letter_code
_entity_poly.pdbx_strand_id
1 'polypeptide(L)'
;MAPGKKGKAKANSAVSTQSKPTAPSPQNNFPSCIRAVPPSSVAITIHAKPGSKSASITDLSDEAVGVQIDAPAKDGEANAALLDYISSVLGVKRRQVSIGSGSKSRDKVVIVEEVTLQNVFDALEKVSKCC
;
A
#
# COMPACT_ATOMS: atom_id res chain seq x y z
N MET A 1 46.63 36.87 14.16
CA MET A 1 45.38 37.38 13.57
C MET A 1 44.72 36.28 12.74
N ALA A 2 43.41 36.35 12.63
CA ALA A 2 42.42 35.30 12.33
C ALA A 2 42.59 34.45 11.04
N PRO A 3 41.95 33.26 10.99
CA PRO A 3 41.93 32.33 9.86
C PRO A 3 40.84 32.70 8.83
N GLY A 4 40.98 32.24 7.59
CA GLY A 4 39.98 32.48 6.53
C GLY A 4 39.85 31.33 5.53
N LYS A 5 38.74 30.58 5.64
CA LYS A 5 37.86 29.99 4.59
C LYS A 5 38.53 29.11 3.51
N LYS A 6 38.02 27.94 3.10
CA LYS A 6 36.63 27.49 2.90
C LYS A 6 36.68 25.97 2.66
N GLY A 7 35.79 25.21 3.29
CA GLY A 7 35.64 23.79 3.03
C GLY A 7 34.84 23.47 1.77
N LYS A 8 34.79 22.18 1.44
CA LYS A 8 33.61 21.49 0.93
C LYS A 8 33.73 20.02 1.28
N ALA A 9 32.83 19.56 2.14
CA ALA A 9 32.59 18.17 2.46
C ALA A 9 31.37 17.67 1.69
N LYS A 10 31.28 16.34 1.62
CA LYS A 10 30.08 15.49 1.45
C LYS A 10 29.41 15.43 0.06
N ALA A 11 29.19 14.20 -0.40
CA ALA A 11 27.89 13.54 -0.18
C ALA A 11 27.99 12.02 -0.40
N ASN A 12 27.84 11.25 0.69
CA ASN A 12 27.34 9.89 0.66
C ASN A 12 25.84 9.97 0.35
N SER A 13 25.39 9.31 -0.71
CA SER A 13 23.97 9.05 -0.97
C SER A 13 23.50 8.02 0.06
N ALA A 14 22.89 8.46 1.16
CA ALA A 14 21.47 8.78 1.28
C ALA A 14 20.62 7.51 1.45
N VAL A 15 20.76 6.92 2.64
CA VAL A 15 19.62 6.42 3.40
C VAL A 15 18.51 7.47 3.37
N SER A 16 17.33 7.09 2.87
CA SER A 16 16.10 7.89 2.96
C SER A 16 15.12 7.16 3.87
N THR A 17 15.28 7.43 5.15
CA THR A 17 14.23 7.34 6.17
C THR A 17 13.31 8.55 6.05
N GLN A 18 12.00 8.34 6.17
CA GLN A 18 11.00 9.28 6.71
C GLN A 18 9.64 8.56 6.83
N SER A 19 8.84 8.52 7.91
CA SER A 19 8.95 8.93 9.32
C SER A 19 7.76 8.33 10.12
N LYS A 20 8.02 7.94 11.38
CA LYS A 20 7.18 7.54 12.56
C LYS A 20 6.07 8.57 12.95
N PRO A 21 5.15 8.37 13.97
CA PRO A 21 5.15 7.45 15.14
C PRO A 21 3.79 6.80 15.62
N THR A 22 3.87 6.01 16.70
CA THR A 22 2.87 5.76 17.79
C THR A 22 1.61 4.89 17.56
N ALA A 23 1.68 3.61 17.97
CA ALA A 23 0.83 3.02 19.03
C ALA A 23 1.39 1.63 19.42
N PRO A 24 1.72 1.37 20.70
CA PRO A 24 2.17 0.06 21.17
C PRO A 24 0.96 -0.75 21.66
N SER A 25 0.49 -1.73 20.88
CA SER A 25 -0.56 -2.67 21.32
C SER A 25 -0.79 -3.77 20.27
N PRO A 26 -1.12 -4.98 20.72
CA PRO A 26 -0.20 -6.09 20.94
C PRO A 26 -0.22 -7.07 19.76
N GLN A 27 0.90 -7.75 19.56
CA GLN A 27 1.00 -9.13 19.08
C GLN A 27 -0.09 -9.58 18.09
N ASN A 28 0.10 -9.33 16.80
CA ASN A 28 -0.54 -10.18 15.81
C ASN A 28 0.35 -10.31 14.58
N ASN A 29 0.45 -11.54 14.12
CA ASN A 29 1.29 -12.06 13.05
C ASN A 29 0.85 -11.54 11.67
N PHE A 30 0.76 -10.22 11.49
CA PHE A 30 0.31 -9.59 10.24
C PHE A 30 1.49 -8.98 9.48
N PRO A 31 1.50 -9.09 8.15
CA PRO A 31 2.57 -8.55 7.30
C PRO A 31 2.63 -7.02 7.37
N SER A 32 3.83 -6.46 7.18
CA SER A 32 4.08 -4.99 7.23
C SER A 32 3.32 -4.22 6.14
N CYS A 33 2.81 -4.91 5.12
CA CYS A 33 2.01 -4.35 4.05
C CYS A 33 0.60 -3.95 4.48
N ILE A 34 0.09 -4.45 5.61
CA ILE A 34 -1.24 -4.09 6.13
C ILE A 34 -1.09 -3.45 7.52
N ARG A 35 -1.57 -2.22 7.67
CA ARG A 35 -1.44 -1.45 8.90
C ARG A 35 -2.76 -0.84 9.34
N ALA A 36 -3.13 -1.02 10.61
CA ALA A 36 -4.28 -0.32 11.19
C ALA A 36 -3.97 1.16 11.33
N VAL A 37 -4.89 1.98 10.85
CA VAL A 37 -4.92 3.42 11.07
C VAL A 37 -6.16 3.73 11.91
N PRO A 38 -6.02 4.01 13.21
CA PRO A 38 -7.17 4.40 14.04
C PRO A 38 -7.80 5.69 13.51
N PRO A 39 -9.13 5.87 13.63
CA PRO A 39 -10.05 5.17 14.54
C PRO A 39 -10.64 3.84 14.02
N SER A 40 -10.77 3.62 12.71
CA SER A 40 -11.34 2.38 12.12
C SER A 40 -10.93 2.19 10.66
N SER A 41 -9.71 2.55 10.30
CA SER A 41 -9.21 2.44 8.93
C SER A 41 -8.02 1.49 8.84
N VAL A 42 -7.75 0.97 7.65
CA VAL A 42 -6.63 0.08 7.36
C VAL A 42 -5.92 0.57 6.12
N ALA A 43 -4.60 0.77 6.23
CA ALA A 43 -3.74 1.07 5.09
C ALA A 43 -3.12 -0.23 4.56
N ILE A 44 -3.16 -0.40 3.25
CA ILE A 44 -2.68 -1.57 2.52
C ILE A 44 -1.70 -1.09 1.47
N THR A 45 -0.46 -1.56 1.55
CA THR A 45 0.57 -1.32 0.55
C THR A 45 0.40 -2.35 -0.57
N ILE A 46 0.16 -1.85 -1.78
CA ILE A 46 -0.16 -2.64 -2.96
C ILE A 46 0.81 -2.29 -4.07
N HIS A 47 1.41 -3.30 -4.65
CA HIS A 47 2.19 -3.18 -5.87
C HIS A 47 1.30 -3.56 -7.07
N ALA A 48 0.77 -2.53 -7.74
CA ALA A 48 -0.11 -2.71 -8.87
C ALA A 48 0.69 -2.93 -10.17
N LYS A 49 0.42 -4.04 -10.87
CA LYS A 49 0.92 -4.34 -12.22
C LYS A 49 -0.23 -4.13 -13.22
N PRO A 50 -0.34 -2.95 -13.85
CA PRO A 50 -1.38 -2.67 -14.84
C PRO A 50 -1.11 -3.38 -16.17
N GLY A 51 -2.17 -3.58 -16.97
CA GLY A 51 -2.08 -4.23 -18.28
C GLY A 51 -1.98 -5.75 -18.21
N SER A 52 -2.56 -6.35 -17.17
CA SER A 52 -2.70 -7.82 -17.06
C SER A 52 -3.92 -8.30 -17.85
N LYS A 53 -4.11 -9.63 -17.99
CA LYS A 53 -5.28 -10.22 -18.67
C LYS A 53 -6.54 -10.33 -17.79
N SER A 54 -6.36 -10.16 -16.47
CA SER A 54 -7.40 -10.22 -15.44
C SER A 54 -6.92 -9.44 -14.20
N ALA A 55 -7.86 -8.93 -13.40
CA ALA A 55 -7.54 -8.33 -12.10
C ALA A 55 -7.52 -9.41 -11.00
N SER A 56 -6.33 -9.67 -10.44
CA SER A 56 -6.12 -10.71 -9.41
C SER A 56 -4.96 -10.37 -8.48
N ILE A 57 -5.03 -10.83 -7.22
CA ILE A 57 -3.87 -10.84 -6.31
C ILE A 57 -2.93 -11.95 -6.77
N THR A 58 -1.68 -11.60 -7.07
CA THR A 58 -0.67 -12.58 -7.52
C THR A 58 0.31 -12.98 -6.44
N ASP A 59 0.54 -12.10 -5.48
CA ASP A 59 1.55 -12.29 -4.45
C ASP A 59 1.15 -11.55 -3.19
N LEU A 60 1.30 -12.20 -2.04
CA LEU A 60 1.15 -11.59 -0.73
C LEU A 60 2.50 -11.65 -0.03
N SER A 61 3.20 -10.52 -0.01
CA SER A 61 4.46 -10.37 0.69
C SER A 61 4.31 -9.52 1.94
N ASP A 62 5.25 -9.66 2.87
CA ASP A 62 5.33 -8.83 4.07
C ASP A 62 5.52 -7.35 3.75
N GLU A 63 6.17 -7.00 2.63
CA GLU A 63 6.43 -5.62 2.25
C GLU A 63 5.29 -4.98 1.45
N ALA A 64 4.70 -5.72 0.50
CA ALA A 64 3.61 -5.24 -0.35
C ALA A 64 2.77 -6.39 -0.91
N VAL A 65 1.51 -6.10 -1.22
CA VAL A 65 0.59 -7.02 -1.89
C VAL A 65 0.67 -6.82 -3.39
N GLY A 66 1.12 -7.84 -4.14
CA GLY A 66 1.15 -7.83 -5.59
C GLY A 66 -0.25 -8.00 -6.17
N VAL A 67 -0.76 -6.97 -6.86
CA VAL A 67 -2.06 -7.00 -7.52
C VAL A 67 -1.88 -6.74 -9.00
N GLN A 68 -2.42 -7.62 -9.82
CA GLN A 68 -2.57 -7.42 -11.25
C GLN A 68 -3.91 -6.74 -11.54
N ILE A 69 -3.90 -5.84 -12.51
CA ILE A 69 -5.09 -5.11 -12.94
C ILE A 69 -5.23 -5.26 -14.45
N ASP A 70 -6.42 -5.66 -14.89
CA ASP A 70 -6.76 -5.80 -16.31
C ASP A 70 -6.79 -4.45 -17.05
N ALA A 71 -7.13 -3.38 -16.32
CA ALA A 71 -7.16 -2.04 -16.88
C ALA A 71 -5.75 -1.54 -17.29
N PRO A 72 -5.66 -0.79 -18.41
CA PRO A 72 -4.40 -0.24 -18.87
C PRO A 72 -3.90 0.86 -17.92
N ALA A 73 -2.61 1.16 -17.99
CA ALA A 73 -1.96 2.26 -17.25
C ALA A 73 -2.34 3.66 -17.79
N LYS A 74 -3.56 3.84 -18.30
CA LYS A 74 -4.11 5.15 -18.69
C LYS A 74 -4.55 5.90 -17.44
N ASP A 75 -4.35 7.22 -17.46
CA ASP A 75 -4.50 8.16 -16.34
C ASP A 75 -5.86 8.02 -15.61
N GLY A 76 -5.91 7.11 -14.62
CA GLY A 76 -7.07 6.87 -13.76
C GLY A 76 -7.80 5.54 -13.94
N GLU A 77 -7.66 4.84 -15.08
CA GLU A 77 -8.40 3.57 -15.33
C GLU A 77 -7.90 2.44 -14.41
N ALA A 78 -6.58 2.26 -14.30
CA ALA A 78 -6.00 1.30 -13.36
C ALA A 78 -6.33 1.61 -11.89
N ASN A 79 -6.49 2.88 -11.54
CA ASN A 79 -6.88 3.28 -10.18
C ASN A 79 -8.35 2.91 -9.92
N ALA A 80 -9.23 3.20 -10.87
CA ALA A 80 -10.63 2.86 -10.78
C ALA A 80 -10.85 1.35 -10.69
N ALA A 81 -10.14 0.56 -11.50
CA ALA A 81 -10.21 -0.88 -11.47
C ALA A 81 -9.61 -1.48 -10.19
N LEU A 82 -8.53 -0.90 -9.66
CA LEU A 82 -7.96 -1.34 -8.38
C LEU A 82 -8.92 -1.11 -7.22
N LEU A 83 -9.53 0.08 -7.15
CA LEU A 83 -10.53 0.39 -6.13
C LEU A 83 -11.75 -0.53 -6.23
N ASP A 84 -12.19 -0.82 -7.46
CA ASP A 84 -13.29 -1.75 -7.72
C ASP A 84 -12.96 -3.16 -7.21
N TYR A 85 -11.80 -3.67 -7.64
CA TYR A 85 -11.32 -4.99 -7.28
C TYR A 85 -11.20 -5.17 -5.76
N ILE A 86 -10.56 -4.22 -5.08
CA ILE A 86 -10.41 -4.25 -3.62
C ILE A 86 -11.78 -4.18 -2.93
N SER A 87 -12.69 -3.34 -3.42
CA SER A 87 -14.04 -3.25 -2.85
C SER A 87 -14.81 -4.57 -2.98
N SER A 88 -14.64 -5.27 -4.11
CA SER A 88 -15.27 -6.56 -4.37
C SER A 88 -14.63 -7.70 -3.55
N VAL A 89 -13.31 -7.68 -3.35
CA VAL A 89 -12.58 -8.67 -2.54
C VAL A 89 -12.95 -8.57 -1.06
N LEU A 90 -12.98 -7.34 -0.53
CA LEU A 90 -13.28 -7.07 0.87
C LEU A 90 -14.78 -7.05 1.17
N GLY A 91 -15.63 -6.95 0.14
CA GLY A 91 -17.09 -6.80 0.30
C GLY A 91 -17.49 -5.45 0.90
N VAL A 92 -16.70 -4.40 0.64
CA VAL A 92 -16.89 -3.05 1.20
C VAL A 92 -17.42 -2.08 0.17
N LYS A 93 -17.95 -0.94 0.62
CA LYS A 93 -18.43 0.10 -0.29
C LYS A 93 -17.23 0.76 -0.98
N ARG A 94 -17.37 1.08 -2.27
CA ARG A 94 -16.34 1.82 -3.04
C ARG A 94 -15.92 3.14 -2.36
N ARG A 95 -16.83 3.79 -1.62
CA ARG A 95 -16.53 5.01 -0.84
C ARG A 95 -15.58 4.77 0.34
N GLN A 96 -15.57 3.58 0.92
CA GLN A 96 -14.69 3.21 2.02
C GLN A 96 -13.26 2.92 1.53
N VAL A 97 -13.07 2.66 0.23
CA VAL A 97 -11.75 2.38 -0.36
C VAL A 97 -11.24 3.63 -1.05
N SER A 98 -10.04 4.08 -0.70
CA SER A 98 -9.41 5.26 -1.28
C SER A 98 -7.91 5.05 -1.46
N ILE A 99 -7.30 5.70 -2.45
CA ILE A 99 -5.84 5.68 -2.61
C ILE A 99 -5.27 6.81 -1.74
N GLY A 100 -4.57 6.46 -0.66
CA GLY A 100 -3.90 7.41 0.22
C GLY A 100 -2.58 7.94 -0.35
N SER A 101 -1.84 7.09 -1.08
CA SER A 101 -0.60 7.51 -1.75
C SER A 101 -0.27 6.62 -2.96
N GLY A 102 0.58 7.12 -3.85
CA GLY A 102 1.05 6.34 -5.00
C GLY A 102 0.09 6.30 -6.19
N SER A 103 -0.87 7.22 -6.30
CA SER A 103 -1.85 7.26 -7.40
C SER A 103 -1.23 7.32 -8.82
N LYS A 104 0.03 7.76 -8.92
CA LYS A 104 0.82 7.86 -10.16
C LYS A 104 2.00 6.85 -10.21
N SER A 105 2.13 6.02 -9.18
CA SER A 105 3.20 5.04 -9.02
C SER A 105 2.67 3.61 -9.12
N ARG A 106 3.57 2.66 -9.35
CA ARG A 106 3.29 1.21 -9.29
C ARG A 106 3.03 0.76 -7.85
N ASP A 107 3.72 1.35 -6.89
CA ASP A 107 3.48 1.20 -5.45
C ASP A 107 2.38 2.17 -5.00
N LYS A 108 1.31 1.62 -4.45
CA LYS A 108 0.11 2.33 -4.04
C LYS A 108 -0.21 2.00 -2.60
N VAL A 109 -0.66 2.98 -1.85
CA VAL A 109 -1.20 2.77 -0.52
C VAL A 109 -2.69 2.98 -0.59
N VAL A 110 -3.46 1.92 -0.40
CA VAL A 110 -4.92 1.96 -0.37
C VAL A 110 -5.36 2.00 1.08
N ILE A 111 -6.20 2.95 1.42
CA ILE A 111 -6.83 3.08 2.73
C ILE A 111 -8.26 2.61 2.62
N VAL A 112 -8.64 1.70 3.51
CA VAL A 112 -9.99 1.17 3.65
C VAL A 112 -10.54 1.63 4.99
N GLU A 113 -11.64 2.35 4.98
CA GLU A 113 -12.35 2.82 6.17
C GLU A 113 -13.40 1.79 6.65
N GLU A 114 -13.76 1.88 7.93
CA GLU A 114 -14.76 1.02 8.60
C GLU A 114 -14.45 -0.49 8.54
N VAL A 115 -13.15 -0.85 8.56
CA VAL A 115 -12.69 -2.22 8.40
C VAL A 115 -11.60 -2.55 9.43
N THR A 116 -11.55 -3.82 9.84
CA THR A 116 -10.52 -4.35 10.74
C THR A 116 -9.38 -5.00 9.96
N LEU A 117 -8.17 -4.99 10.53
CA LEU A 117 -7.00 -5.65 9.91
C LEU A 117 -7.23 -7.12 9.63
N GLN A 118 -7.87 -7.81 10.58
CA GLN A 118 -8.16 -9.24 10.48
C GLN A 118 -9.00 -9.53 9.22
N ASN A 119 -10.05 -8.74 8.98
CA ASN A 119 -10.94 -8.93 7.84
C ASN A 119 -10.20 -8.67 6.51
N VAL A 120 -9.32 -7.67 6.48
CA VAL A 120 -8.49 -7.40 5.28
C VAL A 120 -7.55 -8.56 5.01
N PHE A 121 -6.81 -8.99 6.03
CA PHE A 121 -5.85 -10.06 5.89
C PHE A 121 -6.51 -11.38 5.47
N ASP A 122 -7.62 -11.74 6.12
CA ASP A 122 -8.40 -12.94 5.76
C ASP A 122 -8.90 -12.88 4.31
N ALA A 123 -9.48 -11.75 3.89
CA ALA A 123 -9.97 -11.58 2.53
C ALA A 123 -8.85 -11.68 1.48
N LEU A 124 -7.69 -11.05 1.75
CA LEU A 124 -6.53 -11.11 0.86
C LEU A 124 -5.96 -12.53 0.78
N GLU A 125 -5.74 -13.19 1.93
CA GLU A 125 -5.26 -14.58 1.99
C GLU A 125 -6.21 -15.54 1.28
N LYS A 126 -7.52 -15.37 1.49
CA LYS A 126 -8.55 -16.18 0.85
C LYS A 126 -8.49 -16.05 -0.66
N VAL A 127 -8.35 -14.84 -1.18
CA VAL A 127 -8.25 -14.61 -2.62
C VAL A 127 -6.94 -15.14 -3.20
N SER A 128 -5.82 -14.98 -2.49
CA SER A 128 -4.51 -15.50 -2.92
C SER A 128 -4.43 -17.03 -2.94
N LYS A 129 -5.19 -17.73 -2.09
CA LYS A 129 -5.21 -19.20 -2.02
C LYS A 129 -6.24 -19.84 -2.94
N CYS A 130 -7.12 -19.06 -3.56
CA CYS A 130 -8.23 -19.56 -4.37
C CYS A 130 -7.97 -19.50 -5.89
N CYS A 131 -6.75 -19.13 -6.31
CA CYS A 131 -6.33 -19.14 -7.71
C CYS A 131 -5.55 -20.40 -8.09
#